data_AF-A0A956A486-F1
#
_entry.id   AF-A0A956A486-F1
#
_cell.length_a   1.000
_cell.length_b   1.000
_cell.length_c   1.000
_cell.angle_alpha   90.00
_cell.angle_beta   90.00
_cell.angle_gamma   90.00
#
_symmetry.space_group_name_H-M   'P 1'
#
loop_
_entity.id
_entity.type
_entity.pdbx_description
1 polymer ?
#
loop_
_entity_poly.entity_id
_entity_poly.type
_entity_poly.pdbx_seq_one_letter_code
_entity_poly.pdbx_strand_id
1 'polypeptide(L)' 'RDALRPGGVWLSLLGSTEGPPRNMGPPRRSAAEVVTAVEPALEVVSLRGTVWEGIPWKPAIWILTARRRE' A
#
# COMPACT_ATOMS: atom_id res chain seq x y z
N ARG A 1 -9.47 -18.36 -8.79
CA ARG A 1 -8.07 -18.75 -9.08
C ARG A 1 -7.19 -17.82 -8.28
N ASP A 2 -6.32 -18.36 -7.43
CA ASP A 2 -5.36 -17.53 -6.71
C ASP A 2 -4.21 -17.15 -7.64
N ALA A 3 -3.92 -15.86 -7.75
CA ALA A 3 -2.91 -15.35 -8.68
C ALA A 3 -1.46 -15.51 -8.17
N LEU A 4 -1.27 -15.68 -6.85
CA LEU A 4 0.04 -15.89 -6.23
C LEU A 4 0.20 -17.35 -5.83
N ARG A 5 1.38 -17.94 -6.02
CA ARG A 5 1.72 -19.24 -5.40
C ARG A 5 1.83 -19.14 -3.87
N PRO A 6 1.67 -20.23 -3.09
CA PRO A 6 2.00 -20.23 -1.66
C PRO A 6 3.38 -19.59 -1.40
N GLY A 7 3.47 -18.72 -0.38
CA GLY A 7 4.66 -17.93 -0.09
C GLY A 7 4.99 -16.82 -1.10
N GLY A 8 4.17 -16.64 -2.14
CA GLY A 8 4.31 -15.58 -3.14
C GLY A 8 4.16 -14.19 -2.53
N VAL A 9 4.93 -13.23 -3.04
CA VAL A 9 4.98 -11.86 -2.52
C VAL A 9 4.18 -10.92 -3.41
N TRP A 10 3.43 -10.03 -2.77
CA TRP A 10 2.74 -8.90 -3.38
C TRP A 10 3.40 -7.59 -2.94
N LEU A 11 3.75 -6.74 -3.88
CA LEU A 11 4.27 -5.39 -3.64
C LEU A 11 3.28 -4.36 -4.21
N SER A 12 2.90 -3.37 -3.41
CA SER A 12 2.01 -2.29 -3.83
C SER A 12 2.52 -0.92 -3.41
N LEU A 13 2.31 0.08 -4.27
CA LEU A 13 2.53 1.49 -3.99
C LEU A 13 1.16 2.18 -3.95
N LEU A 14 0.79 2.71 -2.79
CA LEU A 14 -0.56 3.21 -2.51
C LEU A 14 -0.52 4.68 -2.11
N GLY A 15 -1.56 5.46 -2.42
CA GLY A 15 -1.68 6.82 -1.90
C GLY A 15 -1.87 6.82 -0.38
N SER A 16 -1.09 7.64 0.33
CA SER A 16 -1.16 7.75 1.79
C SER A 16 -1.91 8.99 2.25
N THR A 17 -2.73 8.86 3.30
CA THR A 17 -3.38 9.98 3.99
C THR A 17 -2.43 10.81 4.85
N GLU A 18 -1.18 10.37 5.06
CA GLU A 18 -0.17 11.12 5.85
C GLU A 18 0.30 12.41 5.17
N GLY A 19 0.02 12.57 3.87
CA GLY A 19 0.28 13.79 3.13
C GLY A 19 -0.86 14.82 3.24
N PRO A 20 -0.61 16.09 2.86
CA PRO A 20 -1.60 17.14 2.90
C PRO A 20 -2.87 16.80 2.10
N PRO A 21 -4.05 17.34 2.48
CA PRO A 21 -5.27 17.18 1.71
C PRO A 21 -5.09 17.55 0.23
N ARG A 22 -5.67 16.74 -0.66
CA ARG A 22 -5.64 16.98 -2.09
C ARG A 22 -6.95 16.55 -2.76
N ASN A 23 -7.34 17.28 -3.79
CA ASN A 23 -8.59 17.07 -4.54
C ASN A 23 -8.40 16.24 -5.82
N MET A 24 -7.16 15.97 -6.21
CA MET A 24 -6.80 15.28 -7.46
C MET A 24 -5.80 14.16 -7.20
N GLY A 25 -5.73 13.16 -8.08
CA GLY A 25 -4.83 12.00 -8.01
C GLY A 25 -5.49 10.73 -7.46
N PRO A 26 -4.74 9.62 -7.29
CA PRO A 26 -5.30 8.34 -6.89
C PRO A 26 -5.95 8.41 -5.50
N PRO A 27 -6.91 7.52 -5.18
CA PRO A 27 -7.45 7.42 -3.83
C PRO A 27 -6.35 7.28 -2.79
N ARG A 28 -6.56 7.89 -1.62
CA ARG A 28 -5.66 7.76 -0.47
C ARG A 28 -6.29 6.86 0.58
N ARG A 29 -5.46 6.13 1.30
CA ARG A 29 -5.86 5.26 2.40
C ARG A 29 -4.97 5.50 3.62
N SER A 30 -5.57 5.41 4.79
CA SER A 30 -4.84 5.30 6.05
C SER A 30 -4.18 3.94 6.18
N ALA A 31 -3.19 3.84 7.07
CA ALA A 31 -2.54 2.56 7.35
C ALA A 31 -3.55 1.49 7.79
N ALA A 32 -4.53 1.87 8.63
CA ALA A 32 -5.57 0.97 9.10
C ALA A 32 -6.44 0.43 7.95
N GLU A 33 -6.89 1.30 7.04
CA GLU A 33 -7.68 0.87 5.88
C GLU A 33 -6.89 -0.08 4.96
N VAL A 34 -5.58 0.16 4.78
CA VAL A 34 -4.72 -0.73 4.00
C VAL A 34 -4.61 -2.11 4.66
N VAL A 35 -4.29 -2.16 5.95
CA VAL A 35 -4.11 -3.43 6.67
C VAL A 35 -5.41 -4.21 6.73
N THR A 36 -6.53 -3.56 7.09
CA THR A 36 -7.85 -4.21 7.15
C THR A 36 -8.28 -4.78 5.80
N ALA A 37 -7.93 -4.12 4.69
CA ALA A 37 -8.27 -4.63 3.35
C ALA A 37 -7.38 -5.80 2.91
N VAL A 38 -6.12 -5.86 3.35
CA VAL A 38 -5.12 -6.81 2.83
C VAL A 38 -5.03 -8.08 3.67
N GLU A 39 -5.02 -7.96 5.00
CA GLU A 39 -4.86 -9.09 5.93
C GLU A 39 -5.82 -10.28 5.70
N PRO A 40 -7.08 -10.08 5.29
CA PRO A 40 -7.98 -11.19 5.01
C PRO A 40 -7.52 -12.11 3.86
N ALA A 41 -6.70 -11.60 2.93
CA ALA A 41 -6.25 -12.35 1.76
C ALA A 41 -4.74 -12.64 1.78
N LEU A 42 -3.93 -11.74 2.34
CA LEU A 42 -2.47 -11.83 2.37
C LEU A 42 -1.95 -11.38 3.74
N GLU A 43 -0.95 -12.06 4.27
CA GLU A 43 -0.22 -11.60 5.46
C GLU A 43 0.53 -10.30 5.14
N VAL A 44 0.28 -9.22 5.88
CA VAL A 44 1.06 -7.99 5.74
C VAL A 44 2.43 -8.18 6.39
N VAL A 45 3.49 -8.12 5.58
CA VAL A 45 4.87 -8.26 6.05
C VAL A 45 5.46 -6.91 6.41
N SER A 46 5.14 -5.87 5.63
CA SER A 46 5.64 -4.51 5.87
C SER A 46 4.71 -3.47 5.25
N LEU A 47 4.48 -2.38 5.98
CA LEU A 47 3.84 -1.17 5.48
C LEU A 47 4.71 0.03 5.87
N ARG A 48 5.31 0.71 4.89
CA ARG A 48 6.21 1.84 5.12
C ARG A 48 5.71 3.10 4.45
N GLY A 49 5.68 4.21 5.17
CA GLY A 49 5.40 5.53 4.60
C GLY A 49 6.63 6.10 3.91
N THR A 50 6.44 6.74 2.77
CA THR A 50 7.48 7.54 2.11
C THR A 50 6.85 8.66 1.27
N VAL A 51 7.69 9.45 0.63
CA VAL A 51 7.31 10.48 -0.34
C VAL A 51 7.74 10.02 -1.72
N TRP A 52 6.87 10.19 -2.71
CA TRP A 52 7.25 9.97 -4.10
C TRP A 52 8.05 11.17 -4.61
N GLU A 53 9.36 10.98 -4.70
CA GLU A 53 10.28 11.97 -5.25
C GLU A 53 10.20 12.03 -6.79
N GLY A 54 10.62 13.15 -7.38
CA GLY A 54 10.63 13.33 -8.84
C GLY A 54 9.33 13.88 -9.44
N ILE A 55 8.35 14.25 -8.61
CA ILE A 55 7.15 15.01 -9.01
C ILE A 55 6.95 16.22 -8.09
N PRO A 56 6.54 17.40 -8.62
CA PRO A 56 6.62 18.67 -7.88
C PRO A 56 5.89 18.68 -6.53
N TRP A 57 4.74 18.02 -6.51
CA TRP A 57 3.83 17.95 -5.37
C TRP A 57 4.13 16.82 -4.37
N LYS A 58 5.17 16.01 -4.61
CA LYS A 58 5.75 15.08 -3.64
C LYS A 58 4.72 14.33 -2.78
N PRO A 59 3.83 13.51 -3.38
CA PRO A 59 2.76 12.87 -2.65
C PRO A 59 3.30 11.86 -1.64
N ALA A 60 2.69 11.83 -0.45
CA ALA A 60 2.89 10.75 0.50
C ALA A 60 2.30 9.44 -0.04
N ILE A 61 3.05 8.35 0.09
CA ILE A 61 2.66 7.01 -0.36
C ILE A 61 2.96 5.98 0.71
N TRP A 62 2.27 4.85 0.62
CA TRP A 62 2.63 3.62 1.31
C TRP A 62 3.36 2.68 0.36
N ILE A 63 4.42 2.03 0.85
CA ILE A 63 5.02 0.83 0.26
C ILE A 63 4.55 -0.36 1.08
N LEU A 64 3.68 -1.18 0.51
CA LEU A 64 3.14 -2.40 1.11
C LEU A 64 3.86 -3.61 0.53
N THR A 65 4.39 -4.46 1.40
CA THR A 65 4.78 -5.84 1.08
C THR A 65 3.87 -6.80 1.84
N ALA A 66 3.21 -7.69 1.12
CA ALA A 66 2.37 -8.74 1.69
C ALA A 66 2.74 -10.10 1.08
N ARG A 67 2.37 -11.18 1.76
CA ARG A 67 2.70 -12.55 1.36
C ARG A 67 1.47 -13.43 1.40
N ARG A 68 1.31 -14.27 0.38
CA ARG A 68 0.30 -15.33 0.41
C ARG A 68 0.72 -16.36 1.47
N ARG A 69 -0.20 -16.64 2.39
CA ARG A 69 -0.05 -17.73 3.37
C ARG A 69 0.04 -19.08 2.62
N GLU A 70 0.56 -20.10 3.30
CA GLU A 70 0.68 -21.45 2.75
C GLU A 70 -0.67 -22.00 2.27
#